data_AF-A0A5C6M4Y0-F1
#
_entry.id   AF-A0A5C6M4Y0-F1
#
_cell.length_a   1.000
_cell.length_b   1.000
_cell.length_c   1.000
_cell.angle_alpha   90.00
_cell.angle_beta   90.00
_cell.angle_gamma   90.00
#
_symmetry.space_group_name_H-M   'P 1'
#
loop_
_entity.id
_entity.type
_entity.pdbx_description
1 polymer ?
#
loop_
_entity_poly.entity_id
_entity_poly.type
_entity_poly.pdbx_seq_one_letter_code
_entity_poly.pdbx_strand_id
1 'polypeptide(L)'
;MYYTLNQLYPNRIITPQNVNEIQNRTWYVYILTYENRAIVVGQGKRNRAKVIFDNVNIRTDYHYKSLLVRLYRLFGNGVFNQFLITCNSRDESKIIEKELHREIGGKGTVIENDILEILFQNIERNSSIWAFLKIALLSSYSGLSDLKKWRKGGIINDLEWQIITDKLQIEY
;
A
#
# COMPACT_ATOMS: atom_id res chain seq x y z
N MET A 1 6.11 -17.11 3.24
CA MET A 1 6.62 -16.08 2.33
C MET A 1 8.13 -16.14 2.21
N TYR A 2 8.91 -15.97 3.28
CA TYR A 2 10.37 -15.99 3.21
C TYR A 2 10.93 -17.20 2.44
N TYR A 3 10.49 -18.40 2.79
CA TYR A 3 10.93 -19.64 2.12
C TYR A 3 10.68 -19.60 0.60
N THR A 4 9.46 -19.25 0.18
CA THR A 4 9.08 -19.08 -1.22
C THR A 4 9.99 -18.07 -1.94
N LEU A 5 10.22 -16.91 -1.33
CA LEU A 5 11.07 -15.87 -1.91
C LEU A 5 12.53 -16.32 -2.02
N ASN A 6 13.04 -17.00 -1.00
CA ASN A 6 14.42 -17.49 -0.97
C ASN A 6 14.66 -18.66 -1.95
N GLN A 7 13.61 -19.43 -2.28
CA GLN A 7 13.69 -20.43 -3.36
C GLN A 7 13.78 -19.77 -4.74
N LEU A 8 13.00 -18.70 -4.97
CA LEU A 8 12.98 -18.00 -6.26
C LEU A 8 14.23 -17.11 -6.46
N TYR A 9 14.68 -16.45 -5.41
CA TYR A 9 15.78 -15.48 -5.43
C TYR A 9 16.76 -15.72 -4.26
N PRO A 10 17.51 -16.83 -4.29
CA PRO A 10 18.39 -17.22 -3.20
C PRO A 10 19.45 -16.17 -2.91
N ASN A 11 19.74 -15.96 -1.62
CA ASN A 11 20.77 -15.04 -1.11
C ASN A 11 20.53 -13.54 -1.44
N ARG A 12 19.34 -13.17 -1.92
CA ARG A 12 18.97 -11.77 -2.26
C ARG A 12 17.91 -11.19 -1.35
N ILE A 13 17.33 -12.00 -0.47
CA ILE A 13 16.21 -11.60 0.39
C ILE A 13 16.75 -10.88 1.62
N ILE A 14 16.20 -9.69 1.87
CA ILE A 14 16.44 -8.92 3.08
C ILE A 14 15.11 -8.81 3.83
N THR A 15 15.12 -9.01 5.14
CA THR A 15 13.99 -8.78 6.06
C THR A 15 14.24 -7.52 6.89
N PRO A 16 14.04 -6.33 6.31
CA PRO A 16 14.42 -5.09 6.97
C PRO A 16 13.57 -4.82 8.20
N GLN A 17 14.17 -4.43 9.33
CA GLN A 17 13.42 -4.14 10.56
C GLN A 17 12.86 -2.72 10.59
N ASN A 18 13.47 -1.80 9.84
CA ASN A 18 13.04 -0.41 9.77
C ASN A 18 13.42 0.23 8.43
N VAL A 19 12.89 1.44 8.18
CA VAL A 19 13.11 2.18 6.93
C VAL A 19 14.58 2.53 6.69
N ASN A 20 15.43 2.60 7.72
CA ASN A 20 16.83 2.99 7.57
C ASN A 20 17.67 1.92 6.88
N GLU A 21 17.24 0.67 6.97
CA GLU A 21 17.90 -0.47 6.31
C GLU A 21 17.67 -0.50 4.78
N ILE A 22 16.76 0.32 4.24
CA ILE A 22 16.58 0.45 2.78
C ILE A 22 17.67 1.37 2.21
N GLN A 23 18.66 0.83 1.53
CA GLN A 23 19.76 1.66 1.01
C GLN A 23 19.31 2.70 -0.02
N ASN A 24 19.97 3.86 0.01
CA ASN A 24 19.78 4.89 -1.00
C ASN A 24 20.31 4.43 -2.36
N ARG A 25 19.67 4.88 -3.44
CA ARG A 25 20.06 4.65 -4.86
C ARG A 25 20.02 3.19 -5.34
N THR A 26 19.88 2.20 -4.46
CA THR A 26 19.67 0.78 -4.78
C THR A 26 18.26 0.53 -5.31
N TRP A 27 18.14 -0.33 -6.33
CA TRP A 27 16.86 -0.81 -6.82
C TRP A 27 16.40 -2.02 -6.02
N TYR A 28 15.12 -2.05 -5.68
CA TYR A 28 14.50 -3.15 -4.96
C TYR A 28 13.23 -3.60 -5.65
N VAL A 29 12.91 -4.87 -5.49
CA VAL A 29 11.51 -5.30 -5.37
C VAL A 29 11.18 -5.37 -3.89
N TYR A 30 10.18 -4.60 -3.47
CA TYR A 30 9.70 -4.50 -2.10
C TYR A 30 8.36 -5.21 -1.95
N ILE A 31 8.22 -5.91 -0.83
CA ILE A 31 7.07 -6.77 -0.56
C ILE A 31 6.58 -6.50 0.86
N LEU A 32 5.27 -6.29 1.01
CA LEU A 32 4.59 -6.32 2.30
C LEU A 32 3.60 -7.46 2.29
N THR A 33 3.66 -8.31 3.29
CA THR A 33 2.66 -9.35 3.53
C THR A 33 1.79 -9.02 4.73
N TYR A 34 0.55 -9.50 4.68
CA TYR A 34 -0.39 -9.58 5.80
C TYR A 34 -0.84 -11.03 5.94
N GLU A 35 -0.69 -11.63 7.13
CA GLU A 35 -1.01 -13.06 7.35
C GLU A 35 -0.38 -13.97 6.29
N ASN A 36 0.92 -13.74 6.03
CA ASN A 36 1.71 -14.48 5.04
C ASN A 36 1.24 -14.37 3.57
N ARG A 37 0.22 -13.53 3.26
CA ARG A 37 -0.23 -13.21 1.90
C ARG A 37 0.34 -11.90 1.43
N ALA A 38 0.80 -11.82 0.20
CA ALA A 38 1.37 -10.57 -0.34
C ALA A 38 0.25 -9.56 -0.66
N ILE A 39 0.27 -8.43 0.05
CA ILE A 39 -0.67 -7.32 -0.18
C ILE A 39 -0.03 -6.22 -1.04
N VAL A 40 1.29 -6.05 -0.91
CA VAL A 40 2.09 -5.17 -1.75
C VAL A 40 3.23 -5.97 -2.32
N VAL A 41 3.37 -5.94 -3.64
CA VAL A 41 4.59 -6.26 -4.36
C VAL A 41 4.83 -5.10 -5.30
N GLY A 42 5.96 -4.42 -5.21
CA GLY A 42 6.28 -3.32 -6.12
C GLY A 42 7.78 -3.16 -6.33
N GLN A 43 8.18 -2.42 -7.34
CA GLN A 43 9.58 -2.06 -7.54
C GLN A 43 9.87 -0.57 -7.38
N GLY A 44 11.11 -0.28 -7.00
CA GLY A 44 11.63 1.07 -6.91
C GLY A 44 12.85 1.20 -6.01
N LYS A 45 13.34 2.43 -5.93
CA LYS A 45 14.35 2.84 -4.93
C LYS A 45 13.69 3.15 -3.59
N ARG A 46 14.51 3.53 -2.59
CA ARG A 46 14.10 3.86 -1.22
C ARG A 46 12.77 4.63 -1.10
N ASN A 47 12.58 5.70 -1.86
CA ASN A 47 11.36 6.53 -1.77
C ASN A 47 10.06 5.78 -2.06
N ARG A 48 10.10 4.75 -2.91
CA ARG A 48 8.95 3.87 -3.19
C ARG A 48 8.92 2.70 -2.21
N ALA A 49 10.08 2.08 -1.97
CA ALA A 49 10.18 0.88 -1.12
C ALA A 49 9.75 1.11 0.33
N LYS A 50 9.91 2.33 0.86
CA LYS A 50 9.50 2.66 2.23
C LYS A 50 7.99 2.49 2.50
N VAL A 51 7.15 2.35 1.48
CA VAL A 51 5.70 2.09 1.65
C VAL A 51 5.40 0.82 2.46
N ILE A 52 6.31 -0.17 2.48
CA ILE A 52 6.14 -1.40 3.28
C ILE A 52 6.29 -1.15 4.80
N PHE A 53 6.75 0.05 5.17
CA PHE A 53 6.87 0.53 6.55
C PHE A 53 5.78 1.55 6.92
N ASP A 54 4.86 1.88 6.00
CA ASP A 54 3.72 2.72 6.33
C ASP A 54 2.92 2.07 7.48
N ASN A 55 2.46 2.92 8.39
CA ASN A 55 1.65 2.57 9.54
C ASN A 55 0.57 3.65 9.76
N VAL A 56 -0.12 3.60 10.91
CA VAL A 56 -1.19 4.55 11.22
C VAL A 56 -0.67 6.00 11.25
N ASN A 57 0.54 6.20 11.76
CA ASN A 57 1.15 7.52 11.99
C ASN A 57 2.13 7.94 10.87
N ILE A 58 2.71 6.99 10.15
CA ILE A 58 3.72 7.23 9.12
C ILE A 58 3.18 6.81 7.76
N ARG A 59 3.27 7.71 6.78
CA ARG A 59 2.84 7.45 5.40
C ARG A 59 3.89 7.85 4.37
N THR A 60 3.98 7.05 3.32
CA THR A 60 4.66 7.39 2.09
C THR A 60 3.73 8.21 1.19
N ASP A 61 3.98 9.51 1.14
CA ASP A 61 3.18 10.41 0.30
C ASP A 61 3.29 10.06 -1.19
N TYR A 62 2.19 10.29 -1.93
CA TYR A 62 2.09 10.12 -3.38
C TYR A 62 2.37 8.70 -3.88
N HIS A 63 2.26 7.69 -3.03
CA HIS A 63 2.37 6.29 -3.43
C HIS A 63 0.99 5.67 -3.66
N TYR A 64 0.76 5.04 -4.82
CA TYR A 64 -0.56 4.48 -5.15
C TYR A 64 -1.02 3.38 -4.19
N LYS A 65 -0.07 2.59 -3.68
CA LYS A 65 -0.33 1.56 -2.66
C LYS A 65 -0.43 2.09 -1.22
N SER A 66 -0.22 3.39 -0.96
CA SER A 66 -0.26 3.92 0.41
C SER A 66 -1.65 3.78 1.05
N LEU A 67 -2.72 4.00 0.27
CA LEU A 67 -4.10 3.80 0.74
C LEU A 67 -4.33 2.34 1.11
N LEU A 68 -3.89 1.40 0.26
CA LEU A 68 -3.99 -0.02 0.53
C LEU A 68 -3.31 -0.38 1.85
N VAL A 69 -2.03 -0.02 2.03
CA VAL A 69 -1.29 -0.32 3.26
C VAL A 69 -2.00 0.29 4.46
N ARG A 70 -2.50 1.52 4.34
CA ARG A 70 -3.23 2.21 5.40
C ARG A 70 -4.48 1.45 5.83
N LEU A 71 -5.28 0.95 4.90
CA LEU A 71 -6.49 0.19 5.24
C LEU A 71 -6.17 -1.09 6.02
N TYR A 72 -5.16 -1.85 5.57
CA TYR A 72 -4.72 -3.03 6.31
C TYR A 72 -4.16 -2.67 7.69
N ARG A 73 -3.47 -1.53 7.84
CA ARG A 73 -2.94 -1.07 9.13
C ARG A 73 -4.02 -0.58 10.09
N LEU A 74 -5.12 -0.02 9.57
CA LEU A 74 -6.22 0.48 10.38
C LEU A 74 -7.22 -0.61 10.77
N PHE A 75 -7.53 -1.51 9.83
CA PHE A 75 -8.65 -2.44 9.95
C PHE A 75 -8.24 -3.90 9.98
N GLY A 76 -7.01 -4.22 9.57
CA GLY A 76 -6.44 -5.56 9.70
C GLY A 76 -5.91 -5.80 11.10
N ASN A 77 -6.16 -6.99 11.65
CA ASN A 77 -5.63 -7.42 12.95
C ASN A 77 -4.75 -8.65 12.76
N GLY A 78 -3.60 -8.45 12.12
CA GLY A 78 -2.74 -9.56 11.71
C GLY A 78 -1.27 -9.19 11.62
N VAL A 79 -0.47 -10.20 11.32
CA VAL A 79 1.00 -10.11 11.29
C VAL A 79 1.46 -9.58 9.94
N PHE A 80 2.26 -8.51 10.00
CA PHE A 80 2.89 -7.93 8.83
C PHE A 80 4.35 -8.32 8.74
N ASN A 81 4.82 -8.66 7.54
CA ASN A 81 6.23 -8.91 7.28
C ASN A 81 6.68 -8.16 6.04
N GLN A 82 7.88 -7.57 6.11
CA GLN A 82 8.51 -6.81 5.05
C GLN A 82 9.64 -7.62 4.43
N PHE A 83 9.73 -7.60 3.11
CA PHE A 83 10.84 -8.20 2.38
C PHE A 83 11.34 -7.24 1.32
N LEU A 84 12.66 -7.28 1.06
CA LEU A 84 13.29 -6.63 -0.08
C LEU A 84 14.08 -7.68 -0.86
N ILE A 85 14.08 -7.53 -2.18
CA ILE A 85 14.97 -8.22 -3.09
C ILE A 85 15.84 -7.16 -3.74
N THR A 86 17.15 -7.21 -3.51
CA THR A 86 18.10 -6.29 -4.15
C THR A 86 18.12 -6.53 -5.65
N CYS A 87 18.17 -5.47 -6.45
CA CYS A 87 18.29 -5.54 -7.91
C CYS A 87 19.47 -4.69 -8.39
N ASN A 88 20.16 -5.17 -9.42
CA ASN A 88 21.29 -4.51 -10.08
C ASN A 88 20.82 -3.33 -10.95
N SER A 89 19.58 -3.39 -11.47
CA SER A 89 19.05 -2.35 -12.35
C SER A 89 17.54 -2.16 -12.20
N ARG A 90 17.05 -1.07 -12.78
CA ARG A 90 15.60 -0.81 -12.91
C ARG A 90 14.92 -1.91 -13.70
N ASP A 91 15.51 -2.35 -14.80
CA ASP A 91 14.86 -3.29 -15.70
C ASP A 91 14.80 -4.70 -15.10
N GLU A 92 15.84 -5.10 -14.38
CA GLU A 92 15.79 -6.33 -13.57
C GLU A 92 14.65 -6.27 -12.55
N SER A 93 14.51 -5.14 -11.83
CA SER A 93 13.45 -5.01 -10.81
C SER A 93 12.04 -5.11 -11.39
N LYS A 94 11.83 -4.68 -12.64
CA LYS A 94 10.54 -4.84 -13.33
C LYS A 94 10.26 -6.30 -13.71
N ILE A 95 11.28 -7.03 -14.14
CA ILE A 95 11.15 -8.45 -14.51
C ILE A 95 10.78 -9.27 -13.27
N ILE A 96 11.53 -9.07 -12.18
CA ILE A 96 11.29 -9.74 -10.90
C ILE A 96 9.90 -9.40 -10.34
N GLU A 97 9.49 -8.11 -10.35
CA GLU A 97 8.15 -7.70 -9.92
C GLU A 97 7.05 -8.43 -10.72
N LYS A 98 7.21 -8.52 -12.04
CA LYS A 98 6.25 -9.18 -12.93
C LYS A 98 6.17 -10.69 -12.68
N GLU A 99 7.29 -11.33 -12.38
CA GLU A 99 7.34 -12.74 -11.98
C GLU A 99 6.65 -12.95 -10.63
N LEU A 100 6.99 -12.18 -9.61
CA LEU A 100 6.36 -12.28 -8.30
C LEU A 100 4.86 -12.02 -8.32
N HIS A 101 4.38 -11.11 -9.18
CA HIS A 101 2.95 -10.92 -9.33
C HIS A 101 2.21 -12.16 -9.84
N ARG A 102 2.88 -13.06 -10.57
CA ARG A 102 2.31 -14.33 -11.02
C ARG A 102 2.37 -15.39 -9.90
N GLU A 103 3.45 -15.43 -9.15
CA GLU A 103 3.69 -16.45 -8.12
C GLU A 103 2.96 -16.18 -6.79
N ILE A 104 3.00 -14.93 -6.31
CA ILE A 104 2.51 -14.56 -4.97
C ILE A 104 1.42 -13.49 -4.98
N GLY A 105 1.07 -12.95 -6.14
CA GLY A 105 0.07 -11.89 -6.26
C GLY A 105 0.57 -10.51 -5.81
N GLY A 106 -0.19 -9.83 -4.95
CA GLY A 106 0.22 -8.53 -4.40
C GLY A 106 0.25 -7.35 -5.40
N LYS A 107 -0.52 -7.41 -6.48
CA LYS A 107 -0.71 -6.28 -7.43
C LYS A 107 -1.23 -5.00 -6.75
N GLY A 108 -1.82 -5.15 -5.57
CA GLY A 108 -2.26 -4.04 -4.73
C GLY A 108 -3.66 -3.53 -5.07
N THR A 109 -4.47 -4.33 -5.77
CA THR A 109 -5.85 -3.97 -6.15
C THR A 109 -6.92 -4.76 -5.39
N VAL A 110 -6.55 -5.87 -4.75
CA VAL A 110 -7.49 -6.72 -4.02
C VAL A 110 -7.38 -6.40 -2.53
N ILE A 111 -8.47 -5.87 -1.99
CA ILE A 111 -8.66 -5.61 -0.57
C ILE A 111 -9.61 -6.68 -0.05
N GLU A 112 -9.31 -7.27 1.09
CA GLU A 112 -10.18 -8.27 1.70
C GLU A 112 -11.54 -7.67 2.08
N ASN A 113 -12.59 -8.48 2.00
CA ASN A 113 -13.96 -7.99 2.17
C ASN A 113 -14.22 -7.47 3.58
N ASP A 114 -13.62 -8.07 4.60
CA ASP A 114 -13.67 -7.62 5.99
C ASP A 114 -13.15 -6.18 6.16
N ILE A 115 -12.00 -5.86 5.56
CA ILE A 115 -11.43 -4.50 5.55
C ILE A 115 -12.37 -3.53 4.83
N LEU A 116 -12.98 -3.95 3.72
CA LEU A 116 -13.94 -3.13 2.99
C LEU A 116 -15.24 -2.91 3.78
N GLU A 117 -15.75 -3.93 4.47
CA GLU A 117 -16.94 -3.86 5.31
C GLU A 117 -16.73 -2.84 6.43
N ILE A 118 -15.58 -2.87 7.10
CA ILE A 118 -15.24 -1.89 8.16
C ILE A 118 -15.11 -0.47 7.57
N LEU A 119 -14.43 -0.31 6.44
CA LEU A 119 -14.28 0.97 5.76
C LEU A 119 -15.64 1.60 5.43
N PHE A 120 -16.55 0.82 4.85
CA PHE A 120 -17.86 1.29 4.40
C PHE A 120 -18.97 1.16 5.46
N GLN A 121 -18.66 0.67 6.66
CA GLN A 121 -19.64 0.60 7.75
C GLN A 121 -20.21 1.99 8.04
N ASN A 122 -21.54 2.10 8.12
CA ASN A 122 -22.28 3.35 8.32
C ASN A 122 -22.10 4.38 7.20
N ILE A 123 -21.64 3.98 6.02
CA ILE A 123 -21.63 4.81 4.81
C ILE A 123 -22.73 4.32 3.89
N GLU A 124 -23.69 5.19 3.58
CA GLU A 124 -24.79 4.86 2.68
C GLU A 124 -24.27 4.52 1.28
N ARG A 125 -24.73 3.39 0.73
CA ARG A 125 -24.40 2.98 -0.64
C ARG A 125 -25.00 4.00 -1.62
N ASN A 126 -24.19 4.48 -2.56
CA ASN A 126 -24.50 5.56 -3.51
C ASN A 126 -24.42 7.00 -2.96
N SER A 127 -24.00 7.19 -1.70
CA SER A 127 -23.58 8.52 -1.23
C SER A 127 -22.33 9.01 -1.97
N SER A 128 -22.12 10.33 -1.98
CA SER A 128 -20.89 10.97 -2.46
C SER A 128 -19.65 10.42 -1.77
N ILE A 129 -19.69 10.25 -0.44
CA ILE A 129 -18.60 9.68 0.38
C ILE A 129 -18.25 8.27 -0.10
N TRP A 130 -19.27 7.43 -0.32
CA TRP A 130 -19.07 6.08 -0.84
C TRP A 130 -18.36 6.11 -2.20
N ALA A 131 -18.80 7.00 -3.10
CA ALA A 131 -18.20 7.16 -4.42
C ALA A 131 -16.75 7.66 -4.33
N PHE A 132 -16.46 8.69 -3.53
CA PHE A 132 -15.11 9.22 -3.36
C PHE A 132 -14.15 8.17 -2.84
N LEU A 133 -14.54 7.40 -1.81
CA LEU A 133 -13.72 6.31 -1.29
C LEU A 133 -13.51 5.23 -2.37
N LYS A 134 -14.56 4.79 -3.08
CA LYS A 134 -14.42 3.79 -4.15
C LYS A 134 -13.47 4.25 -5.26
N ILE A 135 -13.58 5.50 -5.71
CA ILE A 135 -12.68 6.04 -6.74
C ILE A 135 -11.25 6.12 -6.19
N ALA A 136 -11.06 6.55 -4.95
CA ALA A 136 -9.74 6.61 -4.32
C ALA A 136 -9.08 5.22 -4.22
N LEU A 137 -9.84 4.16 -3.93
CA LEU A 137 -9.33 2.78 -3.91
C LEU A 137 -8.88 2.28 -5.28
N LEU A 138 -9.44 2.85 -6.37
CA LEU A 138 -9.09 2.52 -7.75
C LEU A 138 -8.02 3.44 -8.34
N SER A 139 -7.52 4.42 -7.57
CA SER A 139 -6.54 5.38 -8.04
C SER A 139 -5.23 4.70 -8.46
N SER A 140 -4.78 5.02 -9.68
CA SER A 140 -3.48 4.61 -10.20
C SER A 140 -2.32 5.49 -9.71
N TYR A 141 -2.60 6.57 -8.97
CA TYR A 141 -1.59 7.52 -8.48
C TYR A 141 -1.44 7.51 -6.97
N SER A 142 -2.44 7.96 -6.22
CA SER A 142 -2.52 7.88 -4.76
C SER A 142 -3.91 8.32 -4.34
N GLY A 143 -4.74 7.37 -3.92
CA GLY A 143 -6.10 7.67 -3.49
C GLY A 143 -6.16 8.70 -2.35
N LEU A 144 -5.17 8.68 -1.44
CA LEU A 144 -5.05 9.68 -0.38
C LEU A 144 -4.74 11.08 -0.91
N SER A 145 -3.84 11.19 -1.89
CA SER A 145 -3.57 12.48 -2.55
C SER A 145 -4.79 12.98 -3.33
N ASP A 146 -5.53 12.09 -3.99
CA ASP A 146 -6.72 12.45 -4.76
C ASP A 146 -7.83 12.98 -3.85
N LEU A 147 -8.11 12.30 -2.73
CA LEU A 147 -9.04 12.78 -1.71
C LEU A 147 -8.65 14.17 -1.19
N LYS A 148 -7.37 14.40 -0.86
CA LYS A 148 -6.88 15.72 -0.43
C LYS A 148 -7.02 16.79 -1.52
N LYS A 149 -6.81 16.44 -2.79
CA LYS A 149 -6.99 17.37 -3.93
C LYS A 149 -8.46 17.73 -4.14
N TRP A 150 -9.36 16.75 -4.10
CA TRP A 150 -10.80 16.99 -4.24
C TRP A 150 -11.33 17.84 -3.09
N ARG A 151 -10.83 17.63 -1.87
CA ARG A 151 -11.08 18.53 -0.74
C ARG A 151 -10.63 19.96 -1.02
N LYS A 152 -9.37 20.16 -1.42
CA LYS A 152 -8.82 21.49 -1.74
C LYS A 152 -9.58 22.18 -2.89
N GLY A 153 -10.10 21.41 -3.83
CA GLY A 153 -10.89 21.90 -4.96
C GLY A 153 -12.36 22.15 -4.65
N GLY A 154 -12.82 21.94 -3.40
CA GLY A 154 -14.22 22.13 -3.01
C GLY A 154 -15.19 21.06 -3.51
N ILE A 155 -14.68 19.95 -4.07
CA ILE A 155 -15.49 18.82 -4.55
C ILE A 155 -16.01 18.00 -3.36
N ILE A 156 -15.18 17.85 -2.31
CA ILE A 156 -15.56 17.23 -1.04
C ILE A 156 -15.84 18.35 -0.04
N ASN A 157 -17.07 18.40 0.46
CA ASN A 157 -17.47 19.39 1.47
C ASN A 157 -16.93 19.05 2.87
N ASP A 158 -17.08 19.97 3.82
CA ASP A 158 -16.51 19.85 5.17
C ASP A 158 -17.02 18.62 5.94
N LEU A 159 -18.32 18.34 5.83
CA LEU A 159 -18.96 17.22 6.51
C LEU A 159 -18.49 15.87 5.94
N GLU A 160 -18.48 15.76 4.61
CA GLU A 160 -17.97 14.57 3.92
C GLU A 160 -16.49 14.35 4.21
N TRP A 161 -15.71 15.43 4.23
CA TRP A 161 -14.28 15.38 4.54
C TRP A 161 -14.05 14.86 5.95
N GLN A 162 -14.81 15.37 6.94
CA GLN A 162 -14.71 14.91 8.32
C GLN A 162 -14.96 13.40 8.42
N ILE A 163 -16.00 12.89 7.77
CA ILE A 163 -16.31 11.45 7.76
C ILE A 163 -15.17 10.65 7.10
N ILE A 164 -14.62 11.14 5.98
CA ILE A 164 -13.49 10.50 5.29
C ILE A 164 -12.24 10.49 6.16
N THR A 165 -11.91 11.61 6.81
CA THR A 165 -10.74 11.71 7.68
C THR A 165 -10.89 10.86 8.93
N ASP A 166 -12.08 10.74 9.51
CA ASP A 166 -12.32 9.90 10.67
C ASP A 166 -12.15 8.42 10.31
N LYS A 167 -12.71 8.00 9.17
CA LYS A 167 -12.56 6.62 8.66
C LYS A 167 -11.12 6.27 8.36
N LEU A 168 -10.40 7.16 7.68
CA LEU A 168 -9.03 6.90 7.25
C LEU A 168 -7.99 7.41 8.25
N GLN A 169 -8.39 7.97 9.39
CA GLN A 169 -7.54 8.64 10.39
C GLN A 169 -6.53 9.63 9.77
N ILE A 170 -6.93 10.41 8.76
CA ILE A 170 -6.01 11.29 8.02
C ILE A 170 -5.97 12.66 8.67
N GLU A 171 -4.78 13.11 9.05
CA GLU A 171 -4.54 14.52 9.41
C GLU A 171 -4.40 15.39 8.15
N TYR A 172 -4.97 16.59 8.21
CA TYR A 172 -4.92 17.55 7.11
C TYR A 172 -3.51 18.13 6.97
#